data_AF-A0A1L9VXF8-F1
#
_entry.id   AF-A0A1L9VXF8-F1
#
_cell.length_a   1.000
_cell.length_b   1.000
_cell.length_c   1.000
_cell.angle_alpha   90.00
_cell.angle_beta   90.00
_cell.angle_gamma   90.00
#
_symmetry.space_group_name_H-M   'P 1'
#
loop_
_entity.id
_entity.type
_entity.pdbx_description
1 polymer ?
#
loop_
_entity_poly.entity_id
_entity_poly.type
_entity_poly.pdbx_seq_one_letter_code
_entity_poly.pdbx_strand_id
1 'polypeptide(L)'
;QETREELDYCTQSCLLGLHTKGELDSQCPNIDRHRLSQPTNRYLIDQSDLVRLLKQQLDARPDYYCEPHSPPSSKGVPLKITLIPHGYTFIGKGTTATLWLEIRREADVYQVLRACQGSAVPVFLGTLDLHKTFLMHPSTCIRHMLLLSYAGDRSIS
;
A
#
# COMPACT_ATOMS: atom_id res chain seq x y z
N GLN A 1 20.39 -14.99 9.20
CA GLN A 1 20.24 -13.61 8.69
C GLN A 1 19.31 -13.71 7.49
N GLU A 2 18.02 -13.41 7.65
CA GLU A 2 17.07 -13.43 6.53
C GLU A 2 17.42 -12.25 5.61
N THR A 3 17.88 -12.53 4.39
CA THR A 3 17.96 -11.51 3.34
C THR A 3 16.55 -11.06 3.02
N ARG A 4 16.22 -9.84 3.46
CA ARG A 4 14.92 -9.21 3.20
C ARG A 4 14.88 -8.86 1.71
N GLU A 5 13.92 -9.44 1.01
CA GLU A 5 13.66 -9.11 -0.39
C GLU A 5 13.36 -7.62 -0.51
N GLU A 6 13.99 -6.93 -1.45
CA GLU A 6 13.69 -5.54 -1.74
C GLU A 6 12.88 -5.48 -3.03
N LEU A 7 11.60 -5.08 -2.93
CA LEU A 7 10.72 -4.92 -4.07
C LEU A 7 10.49 -3.45 -4.36
N ASP A 8 10.50 -3.10 -5.64
CA ASP A 8 10.16 -1.77 -6.13
C ASP A 8 8.67 -1.49 -6.01
N TYR A 9 8.28 -0.23 -6.08
CA TYR A 9 6.87 0.16 -6.10
C TYR A 9 6.16 -0.40 -7.34
N CYS A 10 4.96 -0.96 -7.12
CA CYS A 10 4.07 -1.32 -8.22
C CYS A 10 3.67 -0.08 -9.02
N THR A 11 3.45 -0.27 -10.33
CA THR A 11 2.95 0.81 -11.18
C THR A 11 1.54 1.23 -10.76
N GLN A 12 1.21 2.48 -11.05
CA GLN A 12 -0.15 3.02 -10.89
C GLN A 12 -1.18 2.14 -11.62
N SER A 13 -0.90 1.78 -12.88
CA SER A 13 -1.77 0.90 -13.68
C SER A 13 -1.95 -0.49 -13.07
N CYS A 14 -0.88 -1.08 -12.52
CA CYS A 14 -0.97 -2.38 -11.84
C CYS A 14 -1.91 -2.32 -10.62
N LEU A 15 -1.79 -1.29 -9.80
CA LEU A 15 -2.61 -1.12 -8.61
C LEU A 15 -4.05 -0.72 -8.96
N LEU A 16 -4.25 0.04 -10.04
CA LEU A 16 -5.58 0.35 -10.55
C LEU A 16 -6.29 -0.92 -11.06
N GLY A 17 -5.57 -1.82 -11.72
CA GLY A 17 -6.11 -3.07 -12.25
C GLY A 17 -6.68 -4.03 -11.19
N LEU A 18 -6.28 -3.89 -9.92
CA LEU A 18 -6.89 -4.63 -8.79
C LEU A 18 -8.39 -4.31 -8.61
N HIS A 19 -8.82 -3.09 -8.98
CA HIS A 19 -10.22 -2.68 -8.90
C HIS A 19 -11.07 -3.30 -10.01
N THR A 20 -10.49 -3.44 -11.20
CA THR A 20 -11.21 -3.84 -12.42
C THR A 20 -11.07 -5.33 -12.73
N LYS A 21 -10.22 -6.06 -12.02
CA LYS A 21 -9.88 -7.49 -12.24
C LYS A 21 -9.47 -7.78 -13.70
N GLY A 22 -8.78 -6.82 -14.30
CA GLY A 22 -8.27 -6.90 -15.67
C GLY A 22 -7.04 -7.81 -15.82
N GLU A 23 -6.26 -7.56 -16.86
CA GLU A 23 -4.95 -8.19 -17.02
C GLU A 23 -3.89 -7.47 -16.19
N LEU A 24 -2.88 -8.21 -15.73
CA LEU A 24 -1.73 -7.65 -15.03
C LEU A 24 -0.96 -6.69 -15.95
N ASP A 25 -0.51 -5.58 -15.37
CA ASP A 25 0.35 -4.63 -16.07
C ASP A 25 1.75 -5.24 -16.28
N SER A 26 2.10 -5.50 -17.53
CA SER A 26 3.40 -6.06 -17.95
C SER A 26 4.59 -5.17 -17.59
N GLN A 27 4.37 -3.90 -17.27
CA GLN A 27 5.42 -2.96 -16.84
C GLN A 27 5.60 -2.93 -15.32
N CYS A 28 4.82 -3.69 -14.54
CA CYS A 28 5.02 -3.77 -13.11
C CYS A 28 6.30 -4.57 -12.79
N PRO A 29 7.25 -4.02 -11.99
CA PRO A 29 8.48 -4.74 -11.64
C PRO A 29 8.21 -6.02 -10.84
N ASN A 30 7.05 -6.12 -10.19
CA ASN A 30 6.70 -7.23 -9.30
C ASN A 30 5.73 -8.24 -9.95
N ILE A 31 5.55 -8.19 -11.27
CA ILE A 31 4.52 -8.98 -11.97
C ILE A 31 4.62 -10.49 -11.69
N ASP A 32 5.84 -11.04 -11.59
CA ASP A 32 6.04 -12.46 -11.33
C ASP A 32 5.62 -12.86 -9.91
N ARG A 33 5.76 -11.94 -8.94
CA ARG A 33 5.24 -12.11 -7.57
C ARG A 33 3.72 -12.07 -7.54
N HIS A 34 3.08 -11.19 -8.31
CA HIS A 34 1.62 -11.12 -8.38
C HIS A 34 0.99 -12.41 -8.91
N ARG A 35 1.73 -13.12 -9.77
CA ARG A 35 1.33 -14.42 -10.34
C ARG A 35 1.66 -15.60 -9.44
N LEU A 36 2.43 -15.42 -8.36
CA LEU A 36 2.95 -16.51 -7.52
C LEU A 36 3.57 -17.64 -8.37
N SER A 37 4.32 -17.26 -9.41
CA SER A 37 4.92 -18.18 -10.40
C SER A 37 3.93 -19.04 -11.20
N GLN A 38 2.64 -18.70 -11.22
CA GLN A 38 1.64 -19.36 -12.05
C GLN A 38 1.62 -18.78 -13.48
N PRO A 39 1.35 -19.58 -14.52
CA PRO A 39 1.28 -19.12 -15.90
C PRO A 39 -0.06 -18.41 -16.19
N THR A 40 -0.35 -17.31 -15.49
CA THR A 40 -1.57 -16.51 -15.63
C THR A 40 -1.25 -15.04 -15.84
N ASN A 41 -2.03 -14.34 -16.65
CA ASN A 41 -1.96 -12.89 -16.77
C ASN A 41 -3.05 -12.16 -15.96
N ARG A 42 -3.72 -12.87 -15.04
CA ARG A 42 -4.81 -12.31 -14.23
C ARG A 42 -4.37 -12.10 -12.80
N TYR A 43 -4.96 -11.10 -12.15
CA TYR A 43 -4.81 -10.88 -10.72
C TYR A 43 -5.33 -12.08 -9.93
N LEU A 44 -4.50 -12.61 -9.02
CA LEU A 44 -4.87 -13.70 -8.11
C LEU A 44 -5.67 -13.23 -6.89
N ILE A 45 -5.56 -11.94 -6.58
CA ILE A 45 -6.27 -11.27 -5.49
C ILE A 45 -6.89 -9.99 -6.02
N ASP A 46 -7.99 -9.54 -5.43
CA ASP A 46 -8.52 -8.21 -5.69
C ASP A 46 -8.11 -7.18 -4.64
N GLN A 47 -8.59 -5.95 -4.78
CA GLN A 47 -8.33 -4.87 -3.83
C GLN A 47 -8.78 -5.21 -2.40
N SER A 48 -9.92 -5.89 -2.22
CA SER A 48 -10.43 -6.24 -0.88
C SER A 48 -9.56 -7.32 -0.24
N ASP A 49 -9.13 -8.30 -1.03
CA ASP A 49 -8.16 -9.31 -0.59
C ASP A 49 -6.82 -8.69 -0.21
N LEU A 50 -6.30 -7.72 -0.97
CA LEU A 50 -5.06 -7.01 -0.65
C LEU A 50 -5.15 -6.37 0.74
N VAL A 51 -6.21 -5.63 1.04
CA VAL A 51 -6.38 -4.96 2.35
C VAL A 51 -6.48 -6.00 3.47
N ARG A 52 -7.27 -7.06 3.27
CA ARG A 52 -7.46 -8.13 4.25
C ARG A 52 -6.16 -8.87 4.56
N LEU A 53 -5.42 -9.27 3.53
CA LEU A 53 -4.15 -9.99 3.68
C LEU A 53 -3.07 -9.09 4.29
N LEU A 54 -3.02 -7.82 3.89
CA LEU A 54 -2.10 -6.86 4.50
C LEU A 54 -2.39 -6.67 5.99
N LYS A 55 -3.67 -6.56 6.37
CA LYS A 55 -4.06 -6.47 7.78
C LYS A 55 -3.54 -7.67 8.56
N GLN A 56 -3.72 -8.89 8.04
CA GLN A 56 -3.22 -10.10 8.68
C GLN A 56 -1.69 -10.08 8.84
N GLN A 57 -0.96 -9.64 7.80
CA GLN A 57 0.49 -9.51 7.84
C GLN A 57 0.95 -8.56 8.96
N LEU A 58 0.37 -7.35 9.00
CA LEU A 58 0.79 -6.30 9.93
C LEU A 58 0.26 -6.50 11.36
N ASP A 59 -0.90 -7.13 11.54
CA ASP A 59 -1.38 -7.52 12.88
C ASP A 59 -0.48 -8.61 13.50
N ALA A 60 0.09 -9.50 12.67
CA ALA A 60 1.03 -10.51 13.13
C ALA A 60 2.43 -9.95 13.43
N ARG A 61 2.96 -9.10 12.53
CA ARG A 61 4.25 -8.41 12.70
C ARG A 61 4.20 -7.01 12.06
N PRO A 62 3.99 -5.94 12.85
CA PRO A 62 3.70 -4.60 12.33
C PRO A 62 4.80 -3.95 11.46
N ASP A 63 6.06 -4.31 11.68
CA ASP A 63 7.24 -3.83 10.95
C ASP A 63 7.64 -4.74 9.77
N TYR A 64 6.88 -5.81 9.53
CA TYR A 64 7.21 -6.76 8.48
C TYR A 64 6.90 -6.19 7.10
N TYR A 65 7.96 -5.90 6.33
CA TYR A 65 7.87 -5.26 5.03
C TYR A 65 7.05 -3.96 5.07
N CYS A 66 7.22 -3.22 6.16
CA CYS A 66 6.60 -1.94 6.42
C CYS A 66 7.68 -1.03 6.99
N GLU A 67 8.10 -0.01 6.24
CA GLU A 67 9.24 0.84 6.61
C GLU A 67 8.99 2.30 6.27
N PRO A 68 9.58 3.27 7.01
CA PRO A 68 9.44 4.69 6.69
C PRO A 68 9.99 4.97 5.29
N HIS A 69 9.17 5.56 4.43
CA HIS A 69 9.60 6.01 3.10
C HIS A 69 10.20 7.42 3.15
N SER A 70 9.64 8.30 3.97
CA SER A 70 10.12 9.67 4.14
C SER A 70 9.81 10.16 5.56
N PRO A 71 10.41 11.30 5.99
CA PRO A 71 10.20 11.82 7.33
C PRO A 71 8.72 12.04 7.67
N PRO A 72 8.33 11.90 8.97
CA PRO A 72 6.98 12.20 9.42
C PRO A 72 6.54 13.61 9.02
N SER A 73 5.28 13.74 8.64
CA SER A 73 4.60 15.02 8.42
C SER A 73 3.55 15.28 9.51
N SER A 74 2.98 16.48 9.54
CA SER A 74 1.82 16.78 10.41
C SER A 74 0.60 15.89 10.13
N LYS A 75 0.56 15.23 8.97
CA LYS A 75 -0.53 14.35 8.53
C LYS A 75 -0.18 12.86 8.62
N GLY A 76 0.88 12.49 9.33
CA GLY A 76 1.32 11.11 9.51
C GLY A 76 2.62 10.77 8.79
N VAL A 77 2.96 9.49 8.80
CA VAL A 77 4.21 8.93 8.28
C VAL A 77 3.95 8.19 6.98
N PRO A 78 4.60 8.58 5.87
CA PRO A 78 4.62 7.78 4.65
C PRO A 78 5.46 6.51 4.86
N LEU A 79 4.86 5.36 4.59
CA LEU A 79 5.46 4.04 4.73
C LEU A 79 5.53 3.35 3.38
N LYS A 80 6.69 2.77 3.03
CA LYS A 80 6.79 1.76 1.97
C LYS A 80 6.30 0.45 2.55
N ILE A 81 5.29 -0.16 1.91
CA ILE A 81 4.67 -1.39 2.37
C ILE A 81 4.66 -2.41 1.25
N THR A 82 5.09 -3.64 1.54
CA THR A 82 5.02 -4.77 0.62
C THR A 82 4.18 -5.90 1.21
N LEU A 83 3.17 -6.36 0.48
CA LEU A 83 2.37 -7.54 0.84
C LEU A 83 3.07 -8.82 0.39
N ILE A 84 3.59 -9.60 1.33
CA ILE A 84 4.22 -10.90 1.09
C ILE A 84 3.16 -12.01 1.19
N PRO A 85 3.20 -13.06 0.35
CA PRO A 85 4.14 -13.31 -0.75
C PRO A 85 3.74 -12.68 -2.10
N HIS A 86 2.67 -11.89 -2.15
CA HIS A 86 2.04 -11.43 -3.39
C HIS A 86 2.81 -10.29 -4.11
N GLY A 87 3.78 -9.66 -3.45
CA GLY A 87 4.68 -8.65 -4.01
C GLY A 87 4.05 -7.30 -4.34
N TYR A 88 2.85 -7.01 -3.82
CA TYR A 88 2.27 -5.67 -3.99
C TYR A 88 2.98 -4.67 -3.09
N THR A 89 3.73 -3.75 -3.70
CA THR A 89 4.48 -2.70 -3.01
C THR A 89 3.89 -1.33 -3.31
N PHE A 90 3.52 -0.58 -2.27
CA PHE A 90 2.81 0.71 -2.38
C PHE A 90 3.07 1.57 -1.13
N ILE A 91 2.42 2.74 -1.06
CA ILE A 91 2.54 3.66 0.08
C ILE A 91 1.38 3.46 1.06
N GLY A 92 1.71 3.27 2.33
CA GLY A 92 0.78 3.45 3.44
C GLY A 92 1.03 4.77 4.13
N LYS A 93 0.04 5.66 4.19
CA LYS A 93 0.10 6.87 5.02
C LYS A 93 -0.39 6.52 6.42
N GLY A 94 0.53 6.18 7.31
CA GLY A 94 0.22 5.78 8.68
C GLY A 94 -0.05 6.95 9.60
N THR A 95 -1.09 6.82 10.42
CA THR A 95 -1.56 7.88 11.32
C THR A 95 -2.01 7.34 12.68
N THR A 96 -2.08 8.23 13.67
CA THR A 96 -2.57 7.96 15.03
C THR A 96 -4.10 7.89 15.05
N ALA A 97 -4.67 7.29 16.10
CA ALA A 97 -6.13 7.25 16.29
C ALA A 97 -6.77 8.64 16.40
N THR A 98 -6.08 9.60 17.02
CA THR A 98 -6.57 10.98 17.16
C THR A 98 -6.67 11.68 15.81
N LEU A 99 -5.62 11.56 14.98
CA LEU A 99 -5.55 12.20 13.68
C LEU A 99 -6.36 11.47 12.62
N TRP A 100 -6.66 10.17 12.82
CA TRP A 100 -7.55 9.41 11.95
C TRP A 100 -8.94 10.04 11.79
N LEU A 101 -9.49 10.59 12.89
CA LEU A 101 -10.75 11.32 12.87
C LEU A 101 -10.74 12.56 11.98
N GLU A 102 -9.58 13.05 11.57
CA GLU A 102 -9.45 14.12 10.59
C GLU A 102 -9.13 13.56 9.19
N ILE A 103 -8.22 12.59 9.12
CA ILE A 103 -7.67 12.09 7.86
C ILE A 103 -8.60 11.12 7.12
N ARG A 104 -9.46 10.36 7.80
CA ARG A 104 -10.42 9.45 7.13
C ARG A 104 -11.26 10.08 6.02
N ARG A 105 -11.56 11.39 6.08
CA ARG A 105 -12.30 12.15 5.05
C ARG A 105 -11.52 12.21 3.73
N GLU A 106 -10.20 12.04 3.78
CA GLU A 106 -9.36 11.92 2.58
C GLU A 106 -9.78 10.69 1.74
N ALA A 107 -10.25 9.61 2.38
CA ALA A 107 -10.80 8.45 1.66
C ALA A 107 -12.04 8.83 0.82
N ASP A 108 -12.90 9.71 1.35
CA ASP A 108 -14.08 10.21 0.62
C ASP A 108 -13.66 11.02 -0.61
N VAL A 109 -12.59 11.82 -0.50
CA VAL A 109 -12.02 12.57 -1.63
C VAL A 109 -11.54 11.63 -2.73
N TYR A 110 -10.80 10.57 -2.38
CA TYR A 110 -10.37 9.58 -3.37
C TYR A 110 -11.56 8.88 -4.05
N GLN A 111 -12.64 8.62 -3.30
CA GLN A 111 -13.85 8.03 -3.88
C GLN A 111 -14.51 8.95 -4.91
N VAL A 112 -14.54 10.27 -4.67
CA VAL A 112 -15.02 11.26 -5.65
C VAL A 112 -14.10 11.34 -6.87
N LEU A 113 -12.77 11.26 -6.65
CA LEU A 113 -11.75 11.35 -7.69
C LEU A 113 -11.48 10.01 -8.42
N ARG A 114 -12.38 9.03 -8.32
CA ARG A 114 -12.20 7.68 -8.88
C ARG A 114 -11.78 7.69 -10.36
N ALA A 115 -12.34 8.59 -11.17
CA ALA A 115 -12.04 8.69 -12.61
C ALA A 115 -10.62 9.22 -12.91
N CYS A 116 -9.98 9.89 -11.95
CA CYS A 116 -8.66 10.52 -12.10
C CYS A 116 -7.53 9.69 -11.47
N GLN A 117 -7.87 8.62 -10.74
CA GLN A 117 -6.89 7.76 -10.07
C GLN A 117 -6.02 7.01 -11.08
N GLY A 118 -4.73 6.90 -10.77
CA GLY A 118 -3.75 6.27 -11.66
C GLY A 118 -3.19 7.21 -12.73
N SER A 119 -3.71 8.44 -12.82
CA SER A 119 -3.27 9.46 -13.77
C SER A 119 -2.93 10.78 -13.06
N ALA A 120 -3.93 11.49 -12.54
CA ALA A 120 -3.74 12.80 -11.90
C ALA A 120 -3.59 12.70 -10.37
N VAL A 121 -4.10 11.61 -9.78
CA VAL A 121 -3.96 11.33 -8.34
C VAL A 121 -3.57 9.87 -8.11
N PRO A 122 -2.96 9.54 -6.95
CA PRO A 122 -2.67 8.16 -6.59
C PRO A 122 -3.91 7.27 -6.61
N VAL A 123 -3.73 6.00 -6.96
CA VAL A 123 -4.73 4.95 -6.78
C VAL A 123 -4.93 4.72 -5.30
N PHE A 124 -6.18 4.86 -4.86
CA PHE A 124 -6.60 4.53 -3.52
C PHE A 124 -6.93 3.04 -3.44
N LEU A 125 -6.19 2.35 -2.59
CA LEU A 125 -6.32 0.91 -2.33
C LEU A 125 -7.22 0.62 -1.12
N GLY A 126 -7.59 1.65 -0.36
CA GLY A 126 -8.50 1.53 0.77
C GLY A 126 -7.88 2.03 2.08
N THR A 127 -8.59 1.75 3.16
CA THR A 127 -8.20 2.08 4.53
C THR A 127 -7.80 0.83 5.28
N LEU A 128 -6.79 0.92 6.13
CA LEU A 128 -6.38 -0.17 7.03
C LEU A 128 -6.55 0.29 8.48
N ASP A 129 -7.17 -0.54 9.32
CA ASP A 129 -7.19 -0.37 10.77
C ASP A 129 -6.56 -1.60 11.42
N LEU A 130 -5.48 -1.40 12.16
CA LEU A 130 -4.75 -2.46 12.86
C LEU A 130 -5.37 -2.74 14.22
N HIS A 131 -5.20 -3.99 14.70
CA HIS A 131 -5.69 -4.38 16.02
C HIS A 131 -4.91 -3.68 17.14
N LYS A 132 -3.60 -3.49 16.93
CA LYS A 132 -2.70 -2.82 17.87
C LYS A 132 -2.02 -1.65 17.20
N THR A 133 -1.76 -0.63 18.01
CA THR A 133 -0.89 0.48 17.63
C THR A 133 0.56 0.03 17.72
N PHE A 134 1.41 0.47 16.79
CA PHE A 134 2.85 0.20 16.80
C PHE A 134 3.66 1.49 16.56
N LEU A 135 4.89 1.52 17.10
CA LEU A 135 5.77 2.67 16.99
C LEU A 135 6.67 2.51 15.77
N MET A 136 6.47 3.37 14.77
CA MET A 136 7.38 3.48 13.60
C MET A 136 8.39 4.61 13.75
N HIS A 137 8.08 5.58 14.60
CA HIS A 137 8.94 6.70 14.96
C HIS A 137 8.72 7.00 16.45
N PRO A 138 9.73 7.49 17.20
CA PRO A 138 9.60 7.77 18.64
C PRO A 138 8.39 8.62 19.03
N SER A 139 7.90 9.45 18.11
CA SER A 139 6.76 10.34 18.29
C SER A 139 5.50 9.94 17.51
N THR A 140 5.49 8.79 16.81
CA THR A 140 4.34 8.41 15.97
C THR A 140 3.95 6.94 16.14
N CYS A 141 2.81 6.80 16.81
CA CYS A 141 2.06 5.57 17.02
C CYS A 141 1.10 5.35 15.84
N ILE A 142 1.34 4.33 15.02
CA ILE A 142 0.52 4.04 13.84
C ILE A 142 -0.53 2.98 14.20
N ARG A 143 -1.78 3.27 13.84
CA ARG A 143 -2.90 2.32 13.96
C ARG A 143 -3.73 2.27 12.69
N HIS A 144 -3.96 3.44 12.08
CA HIS A 144 -4.75 3.55 10.86
C HIS A 144 -3.85 3.95 9.70
N MET A 145 -4.19 3.51 8.50
CA MET A 145 -3.48 3.87 7.29
C MET A 145 -4.44 4.16 6.14
N LEU A 146 -4.09 5.14 5.30
CA LEU A 146 -4.58 5.20 3.92
C LEU A 146 -3.60 4.47 3.03
N LEU A 147 -4.09 3.58 2.17
CA LEU A 147 -3.27 2.81 1.25
C LEU A 147 -3.37 3.42 -0.14
N LEU A 148 -2.22 3.80 -0.71
CA LEU A 148 -2.11 4.59 -1.93
C LEU A 148 -1.01 4.02 -2.83
N SER A 149 -1.18 4.09 -4.14
CA SER A 149 -0.06 3.88 -5.05
C SER A 149 1.04 4.92 -4.84
N TYR A 150 2.28 4.57 -5.19
CA TYR A 150 3.36 5.54 -5.22
C TYR A 150 3.25 6.44 -6.47
N ALA A 151 3.40 7.75 -6.27
CA ALA A 151 3.32 8.77 -7.31
C ALA A 151 4.57 9.64 -7.42
N GLY A 152 5.64 9.30 -6.68
CA GLY A 152 6.93 9.96 -6.81
C GLY A 152 7.75 9.40 -7.97
N ASP A 153 8.90 10.03 -8.21
CA ASP A 153 9.84 9.54 -9.20
C ASP A 153 10.41 8.18 -8.76
N ARG A 154 10.43 7.22 -9.68
CA ARG A 154 11.02 5.89 -9.47
C ARG A 154 12.54 5.92 -9.63
N SER A 155 13.11 7.05 -10.07
CA SER A 155 14.56 7.25 -10.22
C SER A 155 15.29 7.54 -8.89
N ILE A 156 14.55 7.69 -7.79
CA ILE A 156 15.09 7.96 -6.45
C ILE A 156 14.54 6.90 -5.50
N SER A 157 15.12 5.70 -5.56
CA SER A 157 14.96 4.63 -4.57
C SER A 157 16.31 3.96 -4.36
#